data_AF-A0A350ZYW7-F1
#
_entry.id   AF-A0A350ZYW7-F1
#
_cell.length_a   1.000
_cell.length_b   1.000
_cell.length_c   1.000
_cell.angle_alpha   90.00
_cell.angle_beta   90.00
_cell.angle_gamma   90.00
#
_symmetry.space_group_name_H-M   'P 1'
#
loop_
_entity.id
_entity.type
_entity.pdbx_description
1 polymer ?
#
loop_
_entity_poly.entity_id
_entity_poly.type
_entity_poly.pdbx_seq_one_letter_code
_entity_poly.pdbx_strand_id
1 'polypeptide(L)'
;ANSMNCLTEALGLSLPGNGTTLATHADREKLFKEAGRRIVDLARRYYEQDDTSALPRSIASFKAFENAISLDVAMGGSTNTVLHLLAAAHEAGIDFTMKDIDRISRRVPCLCKVAPAVADVHIEDVHRAGGIMGILGELDRAGLLHRDVPTVHSKTMGDALSRWDILQAHDVSVFELFLAAPGGVPTQVAFSQNRRWKELDMDRTRGVIRDKANAFSQDGGLAVLYGNIAEKGCIVKTAGVDESIWKFTGKARVFESQDDAVDGILGEQVQAGDVVVIRYEGPKGGPGMQEMLYPTSYLKSRGLGAQCALLTDGRFSGGTSGLSIGHASPEAACGGAIALVEDGDIIEIDIPNRSINLAVTADELARRRAAMEAKGAAAWKPVKRERVVSAALQAYAALTTSADTGAVRDVTQVQR
;
A
#
# COMPACT_ATOMS: atom_id res chain seq x y z
N ALA A 1 2.76 -8.31 -2.90
CA ALA A 1 4.03 -8.68 -3.57
C ALA A 1 4.30 -7.78 -4.79
N ASN A 2 3.47 -7.84 -5.84
CA ASN A 2 3.67 -7.05 -7.07
C ASN A 2 3.87 -5.56 -6.78
N SER A 3 3.01 -4.92 -5.98
CA SER A 3 3.13 -3.48 -5.67
C SER A 3 4.53 -3.11 -5.18
N MET A 4 5.05 -3.74 -4.11
CA MET A 4 6.41 -3.45 -3.62
C MET A 4 7.48 -3.69 -4.67
N ASN A 5 7.36 -4.75 -5.48
CA ASN A 5 8.31 -5.04 -6.54
C ASN A 5 8.33 -3.92 -7.59
N CYS A 6 7.16 -3.40 -7.97
CA CYS A 6 7.00 -2.26 -8.88
C CYS A 6 7.58 -0.97 -8.29
N LEU A 7 7.36 -0.71 -7.01
CA LEU A 7 7.85 0.51 -6.34
C LEU A 7 9.37 0.61 -6.31
N THR A 8 10.09 -0.53 -6.30
CA THR A 8 11.56 -0.50 -6.37
C THR A 8 12.09 0.07 -7.69
N GLU A 9 11.34 -0.03 -8.80
CA GLU A 9 11.70 0.63 -10.06
C GLU A 9 11.54 2.16 -9.95
N ALA A 10 10.45 2.64 -9.34
CA ALA A 10 10.21 4.08 -9.14
C ALA A 10 11.16 4.71 -8.12
N LEU A 11 11.57 3.97 -7.08
CA LEU A 11 12.65 4.36 -6.17
C LEU A 11 14.02 4.41 -6.86
N GLY A 12 14.13 3.89 -8.09
CA GLY A 12 15.38 3.81 -8.83
C GLY A 12 16.32 2.70 -8.34
N LEU A 13 15.86 1.77 -7.50
CA LEU A 13 16.67 0.70 -6.90
C LEU A 13 16.64 -0.62 -7.69
N SER A 14 15.79 -0.71 -8.72
CA SER A 14 15.63 -1.90 -9.56
C SER A 14 15.77 -1.58 -11.04
N LEU A 15 16.08 -2.62 -11.82
CA LEU A 15 16.12 -2.53 -13.28
C LEU A 15 14.70 -2.45 -13.87
N PRO A 16 14.54 -1.81 -15.05
CA PRO A 16 13.25 -1.74 -15.72
C PRO A 16 12.72 -3.13 -16.07
N GLY A 17 11.42 -3.36 -15.82
CA GLY A 17 10.77 -4.66 -16.00
C GLY A 17 10.86 -5.59 -14.79
N ASN A 18 11.61 -5.23 -13.74
CA ASN A 18 11.70 -6.03 -12.52
C ASN A 18 10.32 -6.29 -11.86
N GLY A 19 9.43 -5.32 -11.86
CA GLY A 19 8.09 -5.35 -11.28
C GLY A 19 7.09 -6.18 -12.07
N THR A 20 7.28 -6.30 -13.39
CA THR A 20 6.22 -6.78 -14.31
C THR A 20 6.63 -7.93 -15.24
N THR A 21 7.93 -8.17 -15.47
CA THR A 21 8.36 -9.34 -16.25
C THR A 21 8.01 -10.64 -15.52
N LEU A 22 7.31 -11.53 -16.21
CA LEU A 22 6.73 -12.75 -15.64
C LEU A 22 7.82 -13.70 -15.13
N ALA A 23 7.56 -14.34 -13.98
CA ALA A 23 8.54 -15.17 -13.27
C ALA A 23 9.09 -16.35 -14.09
N THR A 24 8.25 -16.96 -14.94
CA THR A 24 8.61 -18.14 -15.74
C THR A 24 9.18 -17.78 -17.11
N HIS A 25 9.12 -16.50 -17.50
CA HIS A 25 9.55 -16.07 -18.83
C HIS A 25 11.09 -16.02 -18.92
N ALA A 26 11.65 -16.47 -20.04
CA ALA A 26 13.10 -16.57 -20.26
C ALA A 26 13.82 -15.20 -20.14
N ASP A 27 13.16 -14.10 -20.50
CA ASP A 27 13.74 -12.75 -20.33
C ASP A 27 13.99 -12.36 -18.86
N ARG A 28 13.32 -13.01 -17.89
CA ARG A 28 13.60 -12.80 -16.45
C ARG A 28 15.04 -13.19 -16.10
N GLU A 29 15.62 -14.18 -16.81
CA GLU A 29 17.01 -14.59 -16.60
C GLU A 29 17.99 -13.47 -16.99
N LYS A 30 17.69 -12.73 -18.05
CA LYS A 30 18.50 -11.58 -18.50
C LYS A 30 18.51 -10.49 -17.43
N LEU A 31 17.36 -10.20 -16.82
CA LEU A 31 17.27 -9.25 -15.70
C LEU A 31 18.13 -9.68 -14.51
N PHE A 32 18.14 -10.97 -14.17
CA PHE A 32 18.96 -11.48 -13.07
C PHE A 32 20.45 -11.35 -13.35
N LYS A 33 20.87 -11.72 -14.57
CA LYS A 33 22.27 -11.58 -15.01
C LYS A 33 22.69 -10.11 -15.05
N GLU A 34 21.83 -9.21 -15.53
CA GLU A 34 22.11 -7.78 -15.55
C GLU A 34 22.16 -7.18 -14.15
N ALA A 35 21.29 -7.57 -13.22
CA ALA A 35 21.36 -7.14 -11.83
C ALA A 35 22.70 -7.54 -11.18
N GLY A 36 23.18 -8.76 -11.47
CA GLY A 36 24.49 -9.23 -11.02
C GLY A 36 25.66 -8.41 -11.58
N ARG A 37 25.60 -8.02 -12.85
CA ARG A 37 26.61 -7.10 -13.43
C ARG A 37 26.51 -5.70 -12.84
N ARG A 38 25.27 -5.21 -12.66
CA ARG A 38 25.01 -3.86 -12.19
C ARG A 38 25.51 -3.63 -10.78
N ILE A 39 25.30 -4.57 -9.87
CA ILE A 39 25.76 -4.40 -8.49
C ILE A 39 27.29 -4.36 -8.39
N VAL A 40 28.00 -5.12 -9.23
CA VAL A 40 29.47 -5.06 -9.32
C VAL A 40 29.92 -3.70 -9.87
N ASP A 41 29.26 -3.21 -10.92
CA ASP A 41 29.51 -1.88 -11.49
C ASP A 41 29.30 -0.75 -10.47
N LEU A 42 28.18 -0.78 -9.72
CA LEU A 42 27.90 0.19 -8.66
C LEU A 42 28.95 0.14 -7.52
N ALA A 43 29.39 -1.06 -7.15
CA ALA A 43 30.44 -1.23 -6.15
C ALA A 43 31.78 -0.62 -6.64
N ARG A 44 32.16 -0.86 -7.90
CA ARG A 44 33.37 -0.26 -8.49
C ARG A 44 33.27 1.26 -8.56
N ARG A 45 32.13 1.80 -8.98
CA ARG A 45 31.88 3.25 -8.99
C ARG A 45 32.15 3.86 -7.62
N TYR A 46 31.63 3.26 -6.55
CA TYR A 46 31.86 3.76 -5.21
C TYR A 46 33.30 3.55 -4.72
N TYR A 47 33.83 2.33 -4.76
CA TYR A 47 35.11 1.99 -4.12
C TYR A 47 36.36 2.31 -4.95
N GLU A 48 36.24 2.40 -6.28
CA GLU A 48 37.36 2.65 -7.20
C GLU A 48 37.31 4.05 -7.82
N GLN A 49 36.13 4.68 -7.87
CA GLN A 49 35.92 5.97 -8.57
C GLN A 49 35.36 7.07 -7.66
N ASP A 50 35.25 6.81 -6.35
CA ASP A 50 34.74 7.73 -5.34
C ASP A 50 33.32 8.29 -5.65
N ASP A 51 32.52 7.54 -6.39
CA ASP A 51 31.17 7.95 -6.80
C ASP A 51 30.13 7.63 -5.71
N THR A 52 29.93 8.58 -4.80
CA THR A 52 28.91 8.49 -3.75
C THR A 52 27.47 8.47 -4.30
N SER A 53 27.26 8.82 -5.57
CA SER A 53 25.94 8.78 -6.20
C SER A 53 25.44 7.35 -6.42
N ALA A 54 26.33 6.34 -6.36
CA ALA A 54 25.97 4.93 -6.51
C ALA A 54 25.35 4.31 -5.23
N LEU A 55 25.41 5.02 -4.10
CA LEU A 55 24.90 4.51 -2.82
C LEU A 55 23.37 4.50 -2.76
N PRO A 56 22.74 3.50 -2.09
CA PRO A 56 21.28 3.41 -2.00
C PRO A 56 20.60 4.67 -1.44
N ARG A 57 21.19 5.32 -0.43
CA ARG A 57 20.65 6.56 0.16
C ARG A 57 20.78 7.78 -0.76
N SER A 58 21.72 7.75 -1.70
CA SER A 58 21.85 8.78 -2.74
C SER A 58 20.79 8.59 -3.84
N ILE A 59 20.43 7.33 -4.13
CA ILE A 59 19.45 6.97 -5.15
C ILE A 59 18.01 7.13 -4.63
N ALA A 60 17.67 6.45 -3.55
CA ALA A 60 16.36 6.48 -2.92
C ALA A 60 16.20 7.73 -2.04
N SER A 61 16.32 8.91 -2.64
CA SER A 61 16.12 10.21 -2.00
C SER A 61 14.64 10.49 -1.69
N PHE A 62 14.35 11.55 -0.92
CA PHE A 62 12.97 11.99 -0.66
C PHE A 62 12.12 12.11 -1.94
N LYS A 63 12.67 12.72 -3.01
CA LYS A 63 12.00 12.82 -4.31
C LYS A 63 11.74 11.46 -4.97
N ALA A 64 12.62 10.48 -4.77
CA ALA A 64 12.41 9.12 -5.27
C ALA A 64 11.28 8.42 -4.50
N PHE A 65 11.13 8.68 -3.20
CA PHE A 65 9.96 8.24 -2.43
C PHE A 65 8.67 8.91 -2.91
N GLU A 66 8.71 10.21 -3.27
CA GLU A 66 7.55 10.85 -3.91
C GLU A 66 7.19 10.19 -5.25
N ASN A 67 8.18 9.86 -6.10
CA ASN A 67 7.94 9.11 -7.33
C ASN A 67 7.32 7.73 -7.07
N ALA A 68 7.79 7.01 -6.04
CA ALA A 68 7.25 5.73 -5.65
C ALA A 68 5.79 5.84 -5.20
N ILE A 69 5.45 6.80 -4.33
CA ILE A 69 4.06 7.01 -3.92
C ILE A 69 3.18 7.47 -5.09
N SER A 70 3.69 8.33 -5.99
CA SER A 70 2.96 8.69 -7.21
C SER A 70 2.64 7.45 -8.06
N LEU A 71 3.59 6.54 -8.25
CA LEU A 71 3.33 5.27 -8.93
C LEU A 71 2.28 4.43 -8.21
N ASP A 72 2.40 4.31 -6.89
CA ASP A 72 1.51 3.48 -6.07
C ASP A 72 0.06 3.96 -6.11
N VAL A 73 -0.13 5.28 -5.98
CA VAL A 73 -1.43 5.93 -6.08
C VAL A 73 -2.00 5.78 -7.49
N ALA A 74 -1.16 5.94 -8.53
CA ALA A 74 -1.60 5.80 -9.92
C ALA A 74 -2.06 4.38 -10.27
N MET A 75 -1.49 3.37 -9.62
CA MET A 75 -1.85 1.97 -9.80
C MET A 75 -2.96 1.49 -8.85
N GLY A 76 -3.38 2.30 -7.87
CA GLY A 76 -4.21 1.83 -6.77
C GLY A 76 -3.59 0.63 -6.07
N GLY A 77 -2.32 0.75 -5.66
CA GLY A 77 -1.54 -0.32 -5.05
C GLY A 77 -2.12 -0.86 -3.74
N SER A 78 -1.40 -1.77 -3.10
CA SER A 78 -1.80 -2.32 -1.80
C SER A 78 -1.57 -1.28 -0.71
N THR A 79 -2.48 -1.10 0.25
CA THR A 79 -2.23 -0.20 1.39
C THR A 79 -0.98 -0.57 2.21
N ASN A 80 -0.50 -1.82 2.14
CA ASN A 80 0.73 -2.29 2.78
C ASN A 80 1.98 -1.56 2.28
N THR A 81 1.99 -1.05 1.05
CA THR A 81 3.14 -0.31 0.49
C THR A 81 3.45 0.94 1.29
N VAL A 82 2.43 1.62 1.81
CA VAL A 82 2.60 2.80 2.66
C VAL A 82 3.38 2.42 3.91
N LEU A 83 3.02 1.33 4.58
CA LEU A 83 3.74 0.84 5.76
C LEU A 83 5.21 0.55 5.41
N HIS A 84 5.45 -0.14 4.30
CA HIS A 84 6.81 -0.50 3.88
C HIS A 84 7.66 0.69 3.43
N LEU A 85 7.08 1.68 2.75
CA LEU A 85 7.78 2.88 2.32
C LEU A 85 8.11 3.78 3.52
N LEU A 86 7.19 3.94 4.48
CA LEU A 86 7.46 4.65 5.73
C LEU A 86 8.60 3.98 6.51
N ALA A 87 8.59 2.64 6.59
CA ALA A 87 9.66 1.88 7.23
C ALA A 87 11.01 2.06 6.53
N ALA A 88 11.02 1.95 5.19
CA ALA A 88 12.23 2.13 4.39
C ALA A 88 12.79 3.56 4.50
N ALA A 89 11.92 4.58 4.51
CA ALA A 89 12.31 5.97 4.69
C ALA A 89 12.93 6.20 6.08
N HIS A 90 12.32 5.65 7.13
CA HIS A 90 12.84 5.73 8.49
C HIS A 90 14.25 5.13 8.60
N GLU A 91 14.46 3.92 8.08
CA GLU A 91 15.78 3.25 8.08
C GLU A 91 16.84 3.98 7.20
N ALA A 92 16.37 4.68 6.17
CA ALA A 92 17.21 5.54 5.35
C ALA A 92 17.54 6.89 6.00
N GLY A 93 16.87 7.25 7.10
CA GLY A 93 16.99 8.57 7.73
C GLY A 93 16.32 9.69 6.92
N ILE A 94 15.29 9.36 6.16
CA ILE A 94 14.54 10.29 5.32
C ILE A 94 13.26 10.70 6.06
N ASP A 95 13.06 12.00 6.21
CA ASP A 95 11.86 12.57 6.84
C ASP A 95 10.65 12.52 5.89
N PHE A 96 10.14 11.30 5.64
CA PHE A 96 8.99 11.04 4.78
C PHE A 96 7.83 10.51 5.62
N THR A 97 6.66 11.14 5.51
CA THR A 97 5.56 10.92 6.46
C THR A 97 4.21 10.64 5.79
N MET A 98 3.21 10.25 6.58
CA MET A 98 1.82 10.12 6.13
C MET A 98 1.26 11.42 5.50
N LYS A 99 1.77 12.59 5.88
CA LYS A 99 1.37 13.89 5.30
C LYS A 99 1.85 14.02 3.85
N ASP A 100 3.04 13.51 3.54
CA ASP A 100 3.57 13.51 2.17
C ASP A 100 2.75 12.60 1.28
N ILE A 101 2.35 11.44 1.80
CA ILE A 101 1.50 10.48 1.10
C ILE A 101 0.13 11.11 0.81
N ASP A 102 -0.53 11.74 1.79
CA ASP A 102 -1.79 12.45 1.57
C ASP A 102 -1.67 13.56 0.52
N ARG A 103 -0.62 14.40 0.63
CA ARG A 103 -0.38 15.50 -0.32
C ARG A 103 -0.24 14.99 -1.76
N ILE A 104 0.45 13.88 -1.96
CA ILE A 104 0.62 13.25 -3.29
C ILE A 104 -0.70 12.62 -3.74
N SER A 105 -1.38 11.88 -2.86
CA SER A 105 -2.56 11.11 -3.24
C SER A 105 -3.74 11.98 -3.68
N ARG A 106 -3.80 13.23 -3.22
CA ARG A 106 -4.78 14.24 -3.67
C ARG A 106 -4.59 14.75 -5.09
N ARG A 107 -3.41 14.55 -5.69
CA ARG A 107 -3.05 15.16 -6.99
C ARG A 107 -2.81 14.14 -8.09
N VAL A 108 -2.49 12.91 -7.72
CA VAL A 108 -2.15 11.84 -8.65
C VAL A 108 -3.40 11.07 -9.05
N PRO A 109 -3.76 11.02 -10.34
CA PRO A 109 -4.92 10.25 -10.81
C PRO A 109 -4.64 8.75 -10.83
N CYS A 110 -5.69 7.93 -10.79
CA CYS A 110 -5.58 6.48 -10.97
C CYS A 110 -5.48 6.14 -12.47
N LEU A 111 -4.25 5.91 -12.96
CA LEU A 111 -3.94 5.66 -14.37
C LEU A 111 -4.06 4.19 -14.77
N CYS A 112 -3.93 3.28 -13.81
CA CYS A 112 -3.93 1.83 -14.06
C CYS A 112 -4.70 1.13 -12.94
N LYS A 113 -5.74 0.37 -13.28
CA LYS A 113 -6.42 -0.54 -12.36
C LYS A 113 -6.02 -1.97 -12.69
N VAL A 114 -5.59 -2.71 -11.67
CA VAL A 114 -5.15 -4.11 -11.78
C VAL A 114 -5.91 -4.93 -10.75
N ALA A 115 -6.10 -6.23 -11.00
CA ALA A 115 -6.64 -7.17 -10.04
C ALA A 115 -6.01 -6.97 -8.64
N PRO A 116 -6.83 -6.89 -7.58
CA PRO A 116 -8.26 -7.22 -7.51
C PRO A 116 -9.22 -6.08 -7.90
N ALA A 117 -8.73 -4.86 -8.20
CA ALA A 117 -9.60 -3.71 -8.43
C ALA A 117 -10.46 -3.85 -9.70
N VAL A 118 -9.92 -4.56 -10.71
CA VAL A 118 -10.62 -4.99 -11.92
C VAL A 118 -10.27 -6.47 -12.17
N ALA A 119 -11.23 -7.28 -12.59
CA ALA A 119 -11.07 -8.74 -12.61
C ALA A 119 -10.28 -9.27 -13.83
N ASP A 120 -10.18 -8.48 -14.89
CA ASP A 120 -9.69 -8.87 -16.21
C ASP A 120 -8.30 -8.34 -16.54
N VAL A 121 -7.74 -7.44 -15.72
CA VAL A 121 -6.39 -6.89 -15.91
C VAL A 121 -5.44 -7.44 -14.84
N HIS A 122 -4.39 -8.11 -15.29
CA HIS A 122 -3.35 -8.71 -14.45
C HIS A 122 -1.99 -8.04 -14.70
N ILE A 123 -0.96 -8.47 -13.95
CA ILE A 123 0.35 -7.80 -14.01
C ILE A 123 1.05 -7.98 -15.37
N GLU A 124 0.78 -9.09 -16.06
CA GLU A 124 1.24 -9.34 -17.42
C GLU A 124 0.62 -8.40 -18.45
N ASP A 125 -0.60 -7.91 -18.23
CA ASP A 125 -1.24 -6.92 -19.09
C ASP A 125 -0.62 -5.55 -18.86
N VAL A 126 -0.28 -5.22 -17.60
CA VAL A 126 0.51 -4.03 -17.28
C VAL A 126 1.90 -4.13 -17.93
N HIS A 127 2.53 -5.30 -17.91
CA HIS A 127 3.80 -5.53 -18.60
C HIS A 127 3.68 -5.23 -20.10
N ARG A 128 2.66 -5.79 -20.75
CA ARG A 128 2.35 -5.56 -22.18
C ARG A 128 2.10 -4.08 -22.50
N ALA A 129 1.62 -3.30 -21.55
CA ALA A 129 1.35 -1.86 -21.71
C ALA A 129 2.59 -0.95 -21.51
N GLY A 130 3.78 -1.55 -21.33
CA GLY A 130 5.05 -0.85 -21.06
C GLY A 130 5.49 -0.92 -19.60
N GLY A 131 4.82 -1.74 -18.78
CA GLY A 131 5.16 -1.97 -17.38
C GLY A 131 5.20 -0.70 -16.55
N ILE A 132 6.14 -0.65 -15.60
CA ILE A 132 6.25 0.47 -14.67
C ILE A 132 6.76 1.73 -15.37
N MET A 133 7.68 1.60 -16.32
CA MET A 133 8.16 2.74 -17.10
C MET A 133 7.07 3.37 -17.95
N GLY A 134 6.07 2.60 -18.42
CA GLY A 134 4.88 3.16 -19.07
C GLY A 134 4.05 4.04 -18.13
N ILE A 135 3.84 3.61 -16.89
CA ILE A 135 3.08 4.39 -15.89
C ILE A 135 3.86 5.64 -15.46
N LEU A 136 5.16 5.49 -15.18
CA LEU A 136 6.03 6.61 -14.85
C LEU A 136 6.11 7.62 -16.01
N GLY A 137 6.10 7.16 -17.26
CA GLY A 137 6.02 8.01 -18.44
C GLY A 137 4.75 8.86 -18.49
N GLU A 138 3.58 8.29 -18.16
CA GLU A 138 2.34 9.06 -18.08
C GLU A 138 2.34 10.06 -16.92
N LEU A 139 2.92 9.68 -15.77
CA LEU A 139 3.10 10.60 -14.65
C LEU A 139 4.05 11.75 -15.00
N ASP A 140 5.11 11.50 -15.77
CA ASP A 140 6.01 12.53 -16.30
C ASP A 140 5.27 13.50 -17.23
N ARG A 141 4.52 12.97 -18.20
CA ARG A 141 3.66 13.76 -19.11
C ARG A 141 2.63 14.61 -18.36
N ALA A 142 2.16 14.13 -17.20
CA ALA A 142 1.24 14.84 -16.33
C ALA A 142 1.92 15.89 -15.40
N GLY A 143 3.26 15.97 -15.39
CA GLY A 143 4.02 16.83 -14.50
C GLY A 143 4.00 16.39 -13.03
N LEU A 144 3.84 15.09 -12.79
CA LEU A 144 3.69 14.48 -11.46
C LEU A 144 4.88 13.58 -11.06
N LEU A 145 5.99 13.67 -11.80
CA LEU A 145 7.20 12.88 -11.59
C LEU A 145 8.44 13.77 -11.48
N HIS A 146 9.32 13.46 -10.53
CA HIS A 146 10.66 14.04 -10.45
C HIS A 146 11.60 13.34 -11.42
N ARG A 147 12.02 14.06 -12.46
CA ARG A 147 12.86 13.52 -13.54
C ARG A 147 14.33 13.47 -13.19
N ASP A 148 14.79 14.32 -12.29
CA ASP A 148 16.20 14.57 -11.97
C ASP A 148 16.81 13.55 -11.00
N VAL A 149 16.00 12.64 -10.44
CA VAL A 149 16.49 11.64 -9.48
C VAL A 149 17.30 10.53 -10.18
N PRO A 150 18.45 10.09 -9.62
CA PRO A 150 19.23 9.02 -10.21
C PRO A 150 18.58 7.65 -10.00
N THR A 151 18.97 6.67 -10.82
CA THR A 151 18.62 5.25 -10.62
C THR A 151 19.87 4.39 -10.65
N VAL A 152 19.74 3.12 -10.28
CA VAL A 152 20.83 2.14 -10.37
C VAL A 152 21.33 1.96 -11.81
N HIS A 153 20.53 2.27 -12.83
CA HIS A 153 20.84 1.98 -14.23
C HIS A 153 20.87 3.20 -15.15
N SER A 154 20.57 4.39 -14.65
CA SER A 154 20.51 5.63 -15.43
C SER A 154 20.85 6.84 -14.57
N LYS A 155 21.47 7.86 -15.17
CA LYS A 155 21.89 9.06 -14.44
C LYS A 155 20.70 9.81 -13.85
N THR A 156 19.58 9.81 -14.56
CA THR A 156 18.32 10.42 -14.12
C THR A 156 17.13 9.53 -14.50
N MET A 157 15.99 9.69 -13.82
CA MET A 157 14.72 9.07 -14.18
C MET A 157 14.23 9.57 -15.56
N GLY A 158 14.53 10.81 -15.92
CA GLY A 158 14.29 11.33 -17.27
C GLY A 158 15.02 10.51 -18.35
N ASP A 159 16.32 10.25 -18.14
CA ASP A 159 17.11 9.40 -19.06
C ASP A 159 16.58 7.97 -19.11
N ALA A 160 16.13 7.44 -17.97
CA ALA A 160 15.47 6.14 -17.90
C ALA A 160 14.21 6.11 -18.77
N LEU A 161 13.33 7.10 -18.65
CA LEU A 161 12.09 7.18 -19.44
C LEU A 161 12.36 7.32 -20.93
N SER A 162 13.31 8.17 -21.34
CA SER A 162 13.67 8.31 -22.76
C SER A 162 14.12 6.99 -23.41
N ARG A 163 14.66 6.05 -22.60
CA ARG A 163 15.03 4.72 -23.08
C ARG A 163 13.89 3.71 -22.96
N TRP A 164 13.20 3.66 -21.83
CA TRP A 164 12.37 2.52 -21.44
C TRP A 164 10.86 2.74 -21.55
N ASP A 165 10.39 3.99 -21.65
CA ASP A 165 8.98 4.26 -21.95
C ASP A 165 8.70 3.89 -23.41
N ILE A 166 7.80 2.92 -23.64
CA ILE A 166 7.49 2.40 -24.97
C ILE A 166 6.91 3.45 -25.95
N LEU A 167 6.46 4.61 -25.45
CA LEU A 167 6.03 5.73 -26.30
C LEU A 167 7.18 6.63 -26.77
N GLN A 168 8.36 6.51 -26.15
CA GLN A 168 9.55 7.31 -26.46
C GLN A 168 10.72 6.44 -26.95
N ALA A 169 10.72 5.15 -26.61
CA ALA A 169 11.79 4.23 -26.90
C ALA A 169 12.05 4.09 -28.40
N HIS A 170 13.32 4.01 -28.77
CA HIS A 170 13.78 3.73 -30.13
C HIS A 170 14.51 2.39 -30.26
N ASP A 171 14.84 1.75 -29.13
CA ASP A 171 15.56 0.49 -29.08
C ASP A 171 14.59 -0.71 -29.14
N VAL A 172 14.73 -1.54 -30.18
CA VAL A 172 13.91 -2.74 -30.41
C VAL A 172 13.90 -3.68 -29.21
N SER A 173 15.01 -3.77 -28.45
CA SER A 173 15.11 -4.65 -27.29
C SER A 173 14.14 -4.26 -26.15
N VAL A 174 13.75 -2.99 -26.06
CA VAL A 174 12.76 -2.50 -25.09
C VAL A 174 11.37 -3.03 -25.45
N PHE A 175 11.00 -2.96 -26.73
CA PHE A 175 9.74 -3.52 -27.21
C PHE A 175 9.71 -5.05 -27.04
N GLU A 176 10.80 -5.74 -27.35
CA GLU A 176 10.92 -7.18 -27.14
C GLU A 176 10.70 -7.57 -25.67
N LEU A 177 11.29 -6.83 -24.72
CA LEU A 177 11.11 -7.08 -23.28
C LEU A 177 9.62 -7.06 -22.90
N PHE A 178 8.92 -5.97 -23.22
CA PHE A 178 7.51 -5.79 -22.83
C PHE A 178 6.53 -6.69 -23.60
N LEU A 179 6.95 -7.29 -24.71
CA LEU A 179 6.17 -8.32 -25.40
C LEU A 179 6.17 -9.67 -24.66
N ALA A 180 6.96 -9.86 -23.59
CA ALA A 180 6.93 -11.10 -22.81
C ALA A 180 5.51 -11.42 -22.29
N ALA A 181 5.03 -12.62 -22.59
CA ALA A 181 3.66 -13.06 -22.33
C ALA A 181 3.63 -14.26 -21.36
N PRO A 182 2.48 -14.52 -20.71
CA PRO A 182 2.30 -15.74 -19.91
C PRO A 182 2.39 -16.99 -20.78
N GLY A 183 2.99 -18.04 -20.21
CA GLY A 183 3.11 -19.33 -20.89
C GLY A 183 1.78 -20.07 -21.06
N GLY A 184 0.75 -19.71 -20.29
CA GLY A 184 -0.56 -20.38 -20.29
C GLY A 184 -0.55 -21.80 -19.71
N VAL A 185 0.57 -22.23 -19.15
CA VAL A 185 0.77 -23.59 -18.61
C VAL A 185 1.36 -23.47 -17.20
N PRO A 186 0.78 -24.13 -16.18
CA PRO A 186 1.34 -24.17 -14.84
C PRO A 186 2.75 -24.77 -14.82
N THR A 187 3.68 -24.09 -14.17
CA THR A 187 5.08 -24.54 -14.03
C THR A 187 5.72 -23.90 -12.80
N GLN A 188 6.64 -24.62 -12.18
CA GLN A 188 7.49 -24.13 -11.08
C GLN A 188 8.95 -23.95 -11.53
N VAL A 189 9.25 -24.26 -12.79
CA VAL A 189 10.60 -24.13 -13.35
C VAL A 189 10.78 -22.70 -13.84
N ALA A 190 11.80 -22.01 -13.31
CA ALA A 190 12.16 -20.66 -13.77
C ALA A 190 12.59 -20.67 -15.24
N PHE A 191 12.29 -19.59 -15.96
CA PHE A 191 12.71 -19.39 -17.36
C PHE A 191 12.22 -20.46 -18.35
N SER A 192 11.18 -21.21 -18.00
CA SER A 192 10.73 -22.38 -18.77
C SER A 192 9.94 -22.07 -20.03
N GLN A 193 9.66 -20.80 -20.32
CA GLN A 193 8.85 -20.38 -21.47
C GLN A 193 9.32 -19.03 -22.02
N ASN A 194 9.07 -18.77 -23.31
CA ASN A 194 9.45 -17.53 -24.01
C ASN A 194 8.32 -17.01 -24.93
N ARG A 195 7.07 -17.23 -24.53
CA ARG A 195 5.88 -16.76 -25.25
C ARG A 195 5.87 -15.24 -25.29
N ARG A 196 5.43 -14.70 -26.42
CA ARG A 196 5.27 -13.26 -26.61
C ARG A 196 3.87 -12.90 -27.07
N TRP A 197 3.42 -11.72 -26.67
CA TRP A 197 2.27 -11.06 -27.26
C TRP A 197 2.57 -10.75 -28.73
N LYS A 198 1.50 -10.61 -29.53
CA LYS A 198 1.65 -10.20 -30.93
C LYS A 198 1.98 -8.72 -31.07
N GLU A 199 1.46 -7.91 -30.15
CA GLU A 199 1.58 -6.47 -30.14
C GLU A 199 1.52 -5.94 -28.70
N LEU A 200 2.11 -4.78 -28.45
CA LEU A 200 2.02 -4.08 -27.18
C LEU A 200 0.66 -3.39 -27.03
N ASP A 201 0.27 -3.10 -25.80
CA ASP A 201 -0.82 -2.16 -25.53
C ASP A 201 -0.26 -0.74 -25.43
N MET A 202 -0.49 0.06 -26.47
CA MET A 202 -0.03 1.46 -26.54
C MET A 202 -1.19 2.45 -26.43
N ASP A 203 -2.42 1.98 -26.18
CA ASP A 203 -3.60 2.84 -26.10
C ASP A 203 -3.69 3.52 -24.73
N ARG A 204 -3.34 4.81 -24.67
CA ARG A 204 -3.42 5.62 -23.44
C ARG A 204 -4.81 6.19 -23.16
N THR A 205 -5.79 5.97 -24.01
CA THR A 205 -7.17 6.41 -23.78
C THR A 205 -8.00 5.30 -23.13
N ARG A 206 -7.89 4.06 -23.63
CA ARG A 206 -8.73 2.94 -23.18
C ARG A 206 -7.97 1.70 -22.72
N GLY A 207 -6.66 1.63 -22.97
CA GLY A 207 -5.82 0.52 -22.58
C GLY A 207 -5.61 0.40 -21.07
N VAL A 208 -4.69 -0.49 -20.71
CA VAL A 208 -4.38 -0.87 -19.32
C VAL A 208 -3.75 0.28 -18.54
N ILE A 209 -2.90 1.06 -19.20
CA ILE A 209 -2.28 2.27 -18.65
C ILE A 209 -2.83 3.45 -19.43
N ARG A 210 -3.48 4.38 -18.74
CA ARG A 210 -4.14 5.54 -19.35
C ARG A 210 -3.39 6.84 -19.08
N ASP A 211 -3.60 7.80 -19.96
CA ASP A 211 -3.19 9.19 -19.75
C ASP A 211 -4.05 9.86 -18.65
N LYS A 212 -3.62 11.03 -18.20
CA LYS A 212 -4.32 11.78 -17.15
C LYS A 212 -5.76 12.16 -17.52
N ALA A 213 -6.02 12.52 -18.78
CA ALA A 213 -7.34 12.97 -19.21
C ALA A 213 -8.37 11.83 -19.19
N ASN A 214 -7.92 10.61 -19.45
CA ASN A 214 -8.73 9.39 -19.53
C ASN A 214 -8.54 8.45 -18.34
N ALA A 215 -7.89 8.93 -17.27
CA ALA A 215 -7.65 8.17 -16.05
C ALA A 215 -8.93 7.56 -15.49
N PHE A 216 -8.82 6.40 -14.83
CA PHE A 216 -9.97 5.71 -14.23
C PHE A 216 -10.63 6.53 -13.11
N SER A 217 -9.86 7.40 -12.45
CA SER A 217 -10.33 8.38 -11.49
C SER A 217 -9.33 9.53 -11.45
N GLN A 218 -9.82 10.76 -11.29
CA GLN A 218 -8.98 11.94 -11.07
C GLN A 218 -8.49 12.04 -9.63
N ASP A 219 -9.22 11.46 -8.67
CA ASP A 219 -8.72 11.19 -7.33
C ASP A 219 -7.93 9.87 -7.35
N GLY A 220 -6.80 9.85 -6.65
CA GLY A 220 -5.85 8.74 -6.66
C GLY A 220 -6.43 7.44 -6.14
N GLY A 221 -5.76 6.31 -6.41
CA GLY A 221 -6.22 4.98 -6.02
C GLY A 221 -5.99 4.61 -4.54
N LEU A 222 -5.40 5.52 -3.77
CA LEU A 222 -5.15 5.42 -2.33
C LEU A 222 -5.46 6.78 -1.66
N ALA A 223 -5.99 6.74 -0.45
CA ALA A 223 -6.24 7.95 0.35
C ALA A 223 -5.84 7.74 1.81
N VAL A 224 -5.36 8.82 2.42
CA VAL A 224 -5.12 8.90 3.86
C VAL A 224 -6.25 9.69 4.49
N LEU A 225 -6.93 9.14 5.48
CA LEU A 225 -8.00 9.82 6.21
C LEU A 225 -7.49 10.21 7.60
N TYR A 226 -7.93 11.37 8.10
CA TYR A 226 -7.61 11.87 9.44
C TYR A 226 -8.87 12.21 10.22
N GLY A 227 -8.79 12.19 11.53
CA GLY A 227 -9.84 12.71 12.40
C GLY A 227 -9.72 12.17 13.82
N ASN A 228 -10.72 12.42 14.66
CA ASN A 228 -10.59 12.14 16.09
C ASN A 228 -10.39 10.64 16.43
N ILE A 229 -10.81 9.72 15.55
CA ILE A 229 -10.64 8.28 15.74
C ILE A 229 -9.25 7.78 15.27
N ALA A 230 -8.61 8.52 14.36
CA ALA A 230 -7.32 8.20 13.73
C ALA A 230 -6.49 9.48 13.54
N GLU A 231 -6.03 10.06 14.65
CA GLU A 231 -5.35 11.37 14.68
C GLU A 231 -4.05 11.40 13.88
N LYS A 232 -3.34 10.26 13.79
CA LYS A 232 -2.12 10.09 12.99
C LYS A 232 -2.38 9.52 11.60
N GLY A 233 -3.65 9.31 11.27
CA GLY A 233 -4.12 8.85 9.98
C GLY A 233 -4.48 7.37 9.93
N CYS A 234 -5.23 7.02 8.89
CA CYS A 234 -5.54 5.67 8.46
C CYS A 234 -5.62 5.63 6.93
N ILE A 235 -5.65 4.44 6.33
CA ILE A 235 -5.49 4.28 4.88
C ILE A 235 -6.65 3.51 4.29
N VAL A 236 -7.14 4.01 3.15
CA VAL A 236 -8.15 3.35 2.33
C VAL A 236 -7.69 3.25 0.87
N LYS A 237 -7.98 2.10 0.24
CA LYS A 237 -7.76 1.90 -1.19
C LYS A 237 -8.99 2.32 -1.98
N THR A 238 -9.07 3.59 -2.32
CA THR A 238 -10.20 4.20 -3.07
C THR A 238 -10.44 3.55 -4.43
N ALA A 239 -9.41 3.01 -5.09
CA ALA A 239 -9.55 2.34 -6.38
C ALA A 239 -10.53 1.15 -6.37
N GLY A 240 -10.73 0.53 -5.20
CA GLY A 240 -11.65 -0.60 -4.98
C GLY A 240 -12.93 -0.25 -4.21
N VAL A 241 -13.21 1.05 -4.00
CA VAL A 241 -14.41 1.53 -3.30
C VAL A 241 -15.41 2.09 -4.31
N ASP A 242 -16.66 1.66 -4.22
CA ASP A 242 -17.75 2.21 -5.02
C ASP A 242 -18.02 3.68 -4.67
N GLU A 243 -18.26 4.52 -5.68
CA GLU A 243 -18.45 5.97 -5.47
C GLU A 243 -19.65 6.28 -4.56
N SER A 244 -20.68 5.42 -4.57
CA SER A 244 -21.89 5.57 -3.74
C SER A 244 -21.61 5.51 -2.24
N ILE A 245 -20.45 4.96 -1.83
CA ILE A 245 -20.04 4.84 -0.43
C ILE A 245 -18.74 5.59 -0.12
N TRP A 246 -18.34 6.54 -0.96
CA TRP A 246 -17.23 7.45 -0.65
C TRP A 246 -17.51 8.35 0.56
N LYS A 247 -18.79 8.59 0.84
CA LYS A 247 -19.27 9.12 2.11
C LYS A 247 -20.14 8.07 2.77
N PHE A 248 -19.78 7.68 3.98
CA PHE A 248 -20.47 6.64 4.71
C PHE A 248 -20.61 7.04 6.18
N THR A 249 -21.84 6.96 6.68
CA THR A 249 -22.14 7.18 8.10
C THR A 249 -22.86 5.96 8.61
N GLY A 250 -22.33 5.33 9.66
CA GLY A 250 -22.86 4.07 10.16
C GLY A 250 -22.64 3.86 11.64
N LYS A 251 -23.34 2.85 12.17
CA LYS A 251 -23.25 2.46 13.59
C LYS A 251 -22.08 1.53 13.82
N ALA A 252 -21.28 1.77 14.84
CA ALA A 252 -20.15 0.93 15.19
C ALA A 252 -20.62 -0.45 15.67
N ARG A 253 -19.99 -1.49 15.14
CA ARG A 253 -20.01 -2.86 15.67
C ARG A 253 -18.60 -3.27 16.04
N VAL A 254 -18.34 -3.41 17.32
CA VAL A 254 -16.97 -3.49 17.85
C VAL A 254 -16.55 -4.93 18.14
N PHE A 255 -15.40 -5.30 17.59
CA PHE A 255 -14.78 -6.62 17.77
C PHE A 255 -13.31 -6.44 18.20
N GLU A 256 -12.79 -7.36 19.03
CA GLU A 256 -11.42 -7.27 19.60
C GLU A 256 -10.44 -8.25 18.95
N SER A 257 -10.88 -8.96 17.92
CA SER A 257 -10.07 -9.83 17.09
C SER A 257 -10.72 -10.07 15.74
N GLN A 258 -9.94 -10.56 14.78
CA GLN A 258 -10.47 -11.08 13.51
C GLN A 258 -11.55 -12.14 13.74
N ASP A 259 -11.31 -13.08 14.66
CA ASP A 259 -12.19 -14.23 14.88
C ASP A 259 -13.55 -13.77 15.43
N ASP A 260 -13.56 -12.83 16.39
CA ASP A 260 -14.80 -12.23 16.88
C ASP A 260 -15.58 -11.53 15.77
N ALA A 261 -14.89 -10.83 14.87
CA ALA A 261 -15.52 -10.14 13.75
C ALA A 261 -16.11 -11.12 12.73
N VAL A 262 -15.42 -12.23 12.46
CA VAL A 262 -15.92 -13.31 11.59
C VAL A 262 -17.19 -13.90 12.18
N ASP A 263 -17.20 -14.23 13.47
CA ASP A 263 -18.36 -14.77 14.16
C ASP A 263 -19.53 -13.77 14.18
N GLY A 264 -19.25 -12.49 14.38
CA GLY A 264 -20.26 -11.43 14.32
C GLY A 264 -20.88 -11.26 12.93
N ILE A 265 -20.08 -11.36 11.87
CA ILE A 265 -20.56 -11.25 10.48
C ILE A 265 -21.39 -12.48 10.10
N LEU A 266 -20.90 -13.68 10.37
CA LEU A 266 -21.57 -14.93 10.01
C LEU A 266 -22.81 -15.20 10.87
N GLY A 267 -22.77 -14.78 12.14
CA GLY A 267 -23.86 -14.85 13.11
C GLY A 267 -24.88 -13.71 13.00
N GLU A 268 -24.84 -12.91 11.93
CA GLU A 268 -25.83 -11.86 11.62
C GLU A 268 -25.90 -10.73 12.65
N GLN A 269 -24.85 -10.51 13.44
CA GLN A 269 -24.75 -9.36 14.34
C GLN A 269 -24.45 -8.07 13.57
N VAL A 270 -23.76 -8.20 12.42
CA VAL A 270 -23.48 -7.10 11.48
C VAL A 270 -24.65 -6.95 10.50
N GLN A 271 -25.14 -5.73 10.38
CA GLN A 271 -26.27 -5.36 9.52
C GLN A 271 -25.88 -4.27 8.53
N ALA A 272 -26.68 -4.10 7.47
CA ALA A 272 -26.50 -3.00 6.52
C ALA A 272 -26.52 -1.64 7.24
N GLY A 273 -25.56 -0.77 6.92
CA GLY A 273 -25.35 0.51 7.58
C GLY A 273 -24.40 0.46 8.79
N ASP A 274 -23.85 -0.70 9.13
CA ASP A 274 -22.85 -0.80 10.21
C ASP A 274 -21.42 -0.44 9.73
N VAL A 275 -20.63 0.09 10.66
CA VAL A 275 -19.16 0.19 10.59
C VAL A 275 -18.59 -0.88 11.50
N VAL A 276 -18.04 -1.93 10.91
CA VAL A 276 -17.39 -3.02 11.64
C VAL A 276 -16.00 -2.56 12.08
N VAL A 277 -15.81 -2.37 13.38
CA VAL A 277 -14.56 -1.93 14.00
C VAL A 277 -13.84 -3.13 14.59
N ILE A 278 -12.67 -3.45 14.06
CA ILE A 278 -11.81 -4.56 14.54
C ILE A 278 -10.57 -3.93 15.16
N ARG A 279 -10.47 -3.96 16.49
CA ARG A 279 -9.39 -3.30 17.24
C ARG A 279 -8.45 -4.30 17.92
N TYR A 280 -7.31 -3.82 18.39
CA TYR A 280 -6.24 -4.64 18.97
C TYR A 280 -5.62 -5.61 17.96
N GLU A 281 -5.63 -5.25 16.68
CA GLU A 281 -4.99 -5.99 15.59
C GLU A 281 -3.80 -5.21 15.01
N GLY A 282 -3.43 -4.09 15.63
CA GLY A 282 -2.28 -3.26 15.27
C GLY A 282 -0.90 -3.89 15.61
N PRO A 283 0.20 -3.15 15.39
CA PRO A 283 1.57 -3.63 15.65
C PRO A 283 1.77 -4.20 17.06
N LYS A 284 1.37 -3.48 18.11
CA LYS A 284 1.47 -3.95 19.50
C LYS A 284 0.27 -4.79 19.91
N GLY A 285 -0.93 -4.41 19.45
CA GLY A 285 -2.19 -5.03 19.84
C GLY A 285 -2.31 -6.47 19.37
N GLY A 286 -1.94 -6.76 18.13
CA GLY A 286 -2.03 -8.10 17.54
C GLY A 286 -1.35 -9.17 18.39
N PRO A 287 -0.03 -9.07 18.65
CA PRO A 287 0.99 -8.23 17.99
C PRO A 287 1.35 -8.70 16.57
N GLY A 288 2.03 -7.84 15.82
CA GLY A 288 2.53 -8.14 14.46
C GLY A 288 1.69 -7.57 13.33
N MET A 289 0.63 -6.82 13.66
CA MET A 289 -0.25 -6.16 12.70
C MET A 289 -0.73 -7.11 11.60
N GLN A 290 -1.46 -8.17 11.96
CA GLN A 290 -1.78 -9.24 10.99
C GLN A 290 -2.65 -8.73 9.82
N GLU A 291 -2.50 -9.36 8.65
CA GLU A 291 -3.32 -9.07 7.48
C GLU A 291 -4.59 -9.92 7.51
N MET A 292 -5.74 -9.27 7.61
CA MET A 292 -7.04 -9.91 7.76
C MET A 292 -7.77 -10.01 6.41
N LEU A 293 -8.02 -11.24 5.95
CA LEU A 293 -8.78 -11.52 4.72
C LEU A 293 -10.24 -11.86 5.02
N TYR A 294 -10.48 -12.64 6.07
CA TYR A 294 -11.78 -13.27 6.32
C TYR A 294 -12.93 -12.28 6.56
N PRO A 295 -12.78 -11.21 7.37
CA PRO A 295 -13.86 -10.25 7.58
C PRO A 295 -14.37 -9.66 6.27
N THR A 296 -13.45 -9.29 5.36
CA THR A 296 -13.80 -8.69 4.08
C THR A 296 -14.51 -9.68 3.14
N SER A 297 -14.05 -10.93 3.15
CA SER A 297 -14.61 -12.00 2.31
C SER A 297 -16.01 -12.41 2.76
N TYR A 298 -16.22 -12.55 4.08
CA TYR A 298 -17.53 -12.92 4.63
C TYR A 298 -18.54 -11.77 4.56
N LEU A 299 -18.10 -10.52 4.74
CA LEU A 299 -18.98 -9.36 4.53
C LEU A 299 -19.50 -9.33 3.08
N LYS A 300 -18.62 -9.62 2.11
CA LYS A 300 -19.00 -9.74 0.69
C LYS A 300 -19.93 -10.94 0.45
N SER A 301 -19.65 -12.11 1.00
CA SER A 301 -20.50 -13.30 0.80
C SER A 301 -21.90 -13.14 1.41
N ARG A 302 -22.03 -12.32 2.46
CA ARG A 302 -23.32 -11.94 3.06
C ARG A 302 -24.05 -10.82 2.29
N GLY A 303 -23.49 -10.32 1.19
CA GLY A 303 -24.09 -9.23 0.39
C GLY A 303 -23.95 -7.84 1.02
N LEU A 304 -23.11 -7.69 2.05
CA LEU A 304 -22.95 -6.46 2.82
C LEU A 304 -21.75 -5.60 2.38
N GLY A 305 -20.98 -6.04 1.40
CA GLY A 305 -19.71 -5.38 1.02
C GLY A 305 -19.82 -3.91 0.55
N ALA A 306 -20.96 -3.52 -0.02
CA ALA A 306 -21.26 -2.13 -0.39
C ALA A 306 -22.23 -1.44 0.59
N GLN A 307 -22.61 -2.11 1.67
CA GLN A 307 -23.60 -1.64 2.65
C GLN A 307 -22.99 -1.39 4.04
N CYS A 308 -21.77 -1.86 4.27
CA CYS A 308 -21.04 -1.70 5.52
C CYS A 308 -19.63 -1.17 5.24
N ALA A 309 -19.03 -0.56 6.26
CA ALA A 309 -17.61 -0.22 6.27
C ALA A 309 -16.84 -1.13 7.23
N LEU A 310 -15.54 -1.27 7.01
CA LEU A 310 -14.59 -1.96 7.88
C LEU A 310 -13.52 -0.97 8.33
N LEU A 311 -13.25 -0.92 9.64
CA LEU A 311 -12.20 -0.09 10.24
C LEU A 311 -11.33 -0.94 11.16
N THR A 312 -10.01 -0.83 11.03
CA THR A 312 -9.08 -1.53 11.93
C THR A 312 -7.79 -0.75 12.17
N ASP A 313 -7.18 -0.98 13.34
CA ASP A 313 -5.79 -0.62 13.63
C ASP A 313 -4.77 -1.62 13.04
N GLY A 314 -5.24 -2.78 12.56
CA GLY A 314 -4.47 -3.75 11.79
C GLY A 314 -4.47 -3.50 10.29
N ARG A 315 -4.47 -4.58 9.49
CA ARG A 315 -4.42 -4.53 8.02
C ARG A 315 -5.51 -5.39 7.41
N PHE A 316 -6.07 -4.94 6.29
CA PHE A 316 -6.91 -5.77 5.43
C PHE A 316 -6.11 -6.24 4.23
N SER A 317 -6.54 -7.35 3.63
CA SER A 317 -5.81 -7.91 2.50
C SER A 317 -5.77 -6.98 1.29
N GLY A 318 -4.65 -6.96 0.56
CA GLY A 318 -4.56 -6.26 -0.72
C GLY A 318 -5.58 -6.72 -1.78
N GLY A 319 -6.22 -7.88 -1.55
CA GLY A 319 -7.33 -8.47 -2.31
C GLY A 319 -8.72 -7.84 -2.07
N THR A 320 -8.84 -6.95 -1.09
CA THR A 320 -10.13 -6.46 -0.58
C THR A 320 -10.79 -5.44 -1.51
N SER A 321 -12.09 -5.61 -1.73
CA SER A 321 -13.01 -4.66 -2.38
C SER A 321 -14.00 -4.10 -1.36
N GLY A 322 -14.46 -2.87 -1.54
CA GLY A 322 -15.38 -2.19 -0.62
C GLY A 322 -14.67 -1.25 0.36
N LEU A 323 -15.43 -0.62 1.26
CA LEU A 323 -14.92 0.42 2.16
C LEU A 323 -14.17 -0.20 3.36
N SER A 324 -12.92 -0.60 3.11
CA SER A 324 -12.03 -1.20 4.12
C SER A 324 -10.87 -0.27 4.45
N ILE A 325 -10.81 0.17 5.71
CA ILE A 325 -9.90 1.18 6.22
C ILE A 325 -8.99 0.52 7.25
N GLY A 326 -7.68 0.52 6.99
CA GLY A 326 -6.68 -0.06 7.86
C GLY A 326 -5.72 0.98 8.45
N HIS A 327 -4.80 0.51 9.28
CA HIS A 327 -3.70 1.30 9.82
C HIS A 327 -4.18 2.47 10.70
N ALA A 328 -5.36 2.37 11.33
CA ALA A 328 -5.84 3.39 12.23
C ALA A 328 -4.80 3.67 13.33
N SER A 329 -4.26 4.88 13.30
CA SER A 329 -3.13 5.28 14.14
C SER A 329 -3.50 6.52 14.99
N PRO A 330 -3.19 6.53 16.29
CA PRO A 330 -2.57 5.45 17.07
C PRO A 330 -3.47 4.20 17.18
N GLU A 331 -2.86 3.02 17.27
CA GLU A 331 -3.60 1.76 17.46
C GLU A 331 -4.24 1.66 18.85
N ALA A 332 -5.17 0.73 19.04
CA ALA A 332 -5.89 0.57 20.30
C ALA A 332 -4.96 0.28 21.49
N ALA A 333 -3.96 -0.60 21.29
CA ALA A 333 -3.00 -0.96 22.33
C ALA A 333 -2.04 0.19 22.70
N CYS A 334 -1.98 1.25 21.89
CA CYS A 334 -1.17 2.44 22.14
C CYS A 334 -2.00 3.64 22.65
N GLY A 335 -3.24 3.42 23.11
CA GLY A 335 -4.07 4.52 23.61
C GLY A 335 -4.89 5.23 22.54
N GLY A 336 -4.99 4.68 21.33
CA GLY A 336 -5.74 5.27 20.22
C GLY A 336 -7.25 5.37 20.50
N ALA A 337 -7.89 6.39 19.92
CA ALA A 337 -9.33 6.60 20.07
C ALA A 337 -10.19 5.44 19.51
N ILE A 338 -9.66 4.66 18.57
CA ILE A 338 -10.30 3.41 18.12
C ILE A 338 -10.58 2.41 19.27
N ALA A 339 -9.80 2.43 20.36
CA ALA A 339 -10.07 1.61 21.55
C ALA A 339 -11.24 2.11 22.41
N LEU A 340 -11.68 3.36 22.18
CA LEU A 340 -12.74 4.03 22.95
C LEU A 340 -14.10 3.99 22.24
N VAL A 341 -14.16 3.38 21.06
CA VAL A 341 -15.41 3.12 20.35
C VAL A 341 -16.24 2.10 21.13
N GLU A 342 -17.52 2.41 21.28
CA GLU A 342 -18.54 1.55 21.89
C GLU A 342 -19.58 1.15 20.83
N ASP A 343 -20.23 -0.01 21.03
CA ASP A 343 -21.28 -0.47 20.10
C ASP A 343 -22.40 0.56 19.96
N GLY A 344 -22.79 0.84 18.70
CA GLY A 344 -23.85 1.77 18.38
C GLY A 344 -23.41 3.23 18.23
N ASP A 345 -22.16 3.58 18.57
CA ASP A 345 -21.60 4.90 18.25
C ASP A 345 -21.69 5.18 16.75
N ILE A 346 -21.82 6.45 16.35
CA ILE A 346 -21.83 6.82 14.94
C ILE A 346 -20.41 7.12 14.48
N ILE A 347 -20.01 6.52 13.35
CA ILE A 347 -18.74 6.81 12.67
C ILE A 347 -19.05 7.43 11.30
N GLU A 348 -18.41 8.57 11.03
CA GLU A 348 -18.54 9.35 9.80
C GLU A 348 -17.25 9.22 8.98
N ILE A 349 -17.36 8.72 7.76
CA ILE A 349 -16.26 8.55 6.81
C ILE A 349 -16.55 9.44 5.59
N ASP A 350 -15.60 10.29 5.22
CA ASP A 350 -15.69 11.14 4.04
C ASP A 350 -14.34 11.12 3.30
N ILE A 351 -14.25 10.25 2.30
CA ILE A 351 -13.04 10.07 1.47
C ILE A 351 -12.68 11.34 0.69
N PRO A 352 -13.62 12.04 0.03
CA PRO A 352 -13.33 13.31 -0.66
C PRO A 352 -12.71 14.37 0.26
N ASN A 353 -13.20 14.49 1.50
CA ASN A 353 -12.68 15.44 2.47
C ASN A 353 -11.50 14.91 3.32
N ARG A 354 -11.07 13.66 3.09
CA ARG A 354 -10.01 12.96 3.85
C ARG A 354 -10.27 12.93 5.36
N SER A 355 -11.53 12.73 5.75
CA SER A 355 -11.92 12.71 7.16
C SER A 355 -12.53 11.40 7.62
N ILE A 356 -12.25 11.02 8.86
CA ILE A 356 -12.90 9.92 9.57
C ILE A 356 -13.10 10.31 11.04
N ASN A 357 -14.34 10.35 11.51
CA ASN A 357 -14.67 10.81 12.86
C ASN A 357 -15.62 9.87 13.58
N LEU A 358 -15.37 9.65 14.87
CA LEU A 358 -16.35 9.15 15.82
C LEU A 358 -17.23 10.33 16.25
N ALA A 359 -18.53 10.29 15.97
CA ALA A 359 -19.48 11.35 16.28
C ALA A 359 -19.90 11.32 17.75
N VAL A 360 -18.90 11.51 18.61
CA VAL A 360 -18.98 11.58 20.07
C VAL A 360 -18.31 12.88 20.51
N THR A 361 -18.85 13.53 21.54
CA THR A 361 -18.30 14.81 22.02
C THR A 361 -16.91 14.61 22.62
N ALA A 362 -16.09 15.67 22.59
CA ALA A 362 -14.76 15.64 23.19
C ALA A 362 -14.80 15.29 24.70
N ASP A 363 -15.81 15.78 25.42
CA ASP A 363 -16.01 15.49 26.85
C ASP A 363 -16.30 14.01 27.10
N GLU A 364 -17.13 13.39 26.25
CA GLU A 364 -17.44 11.97 26.36
C GLU A 364 -16.22 11.10 26.00
N LEU A 365 -15.48 11.45 24.95
CA LEU A 365 -14.22 10.79 24.62
C LEU A 365 -13.19 10.90 25.75
N ALA A 366 -13.07 12.06 26.38
CA ALA A 366 -12.21 12.28 27.54
C ALA A 366 -12.65 11.43 28.74
N ARG A 367 -13.97 11.35 29.00
CA ARG A 367 -14.54 10.48 30.04
C ARG A 367 -14.19 9.01 29.79
N ARG A 368 -14.37 8.53 28.56
CA ARG A 368 -14.03 7.14 28.17
C ARG A 368 -12.55 6.86 28.29
N ARG A 369 -11.70 7.81 27.90
CA ARG A 369 -10.24 7.71 28.07
C ARG A 369 -9.86 7.59 29.54
N ALA A 370 -10.36 8.46 30.41
CA ALA A 370 -10.11 8.40 31.84
C ALA A 370 -10.58 7.07 32.45
N ALA A 371 -11.76 6.57 32.03
CA ALA A 371 -12.27 5.27 32.46
C ALA A 371 -11.41 4.09 31.96
N MET A 372 -10.82 4.19 30.77
CA MET A 372 -9.88 3.19 30.24
C MET A 372 -8.57 3.19 31.01
N GLU A 373 -8.00 4.37 31.29
CA GLU A 373 -6.76 4.54 32.05
C GLU A 373 -6.91 4.08 33.50
N ALA A 374 -8.08 4.28 34.11
CA ALA A 374 -8.41 3.81 35.46
C ALA A 374 -8.33 2.27 35.61
N LYS A 375 -8.32 1.50 34.51
CA LYS A 375 -8.12 0.03 34.53
C LYS A 375 -6.68 -0.38 34.83
N GLY A 376 -5.73 0.56 34.90
CA GLY A 376 -4.34 0.30 35.27
C GLY A 376 -3.68 -0.73 34.34
N ALA A 377 -3.17 -1.82 34.90
CA ALA A 377 -2.48 -2.86 34.12
C ALA A 377 -3.37 -3.58 33.09
N ALA A 378 -4.70 -3.48 33.22
CA ALA A 378 -5.68 -4.02 32.27
C ALA A 378 -6.11 -3.01 31.20
N ALA A 379 -5.64 -1.75 31.26
CA ALA A 379 -5.94 -0.74 30.25
C ALA A 379 -5.36 -1.12 28.88
N TRP A 380 -6.05 -0.69 27.81
CA TRP A 380 -5.60 -0.84 26.41
C TRP A 380 -5.28 -2.29 26.00
N LYS A 381 -6.00 -3.24 26.61
CA LYS A 381 -5.93 -4.66 26.30
C LYS A 381 -7.33 -5.17 25.91
N PRO A 382 -7.41 -6.17 25.03
CA PRO A 382 -8.66 -6.87 24.79
C PRO A 382 -9.17 -7.51 26.08
N VAL A 383 -10.49 -7.53 26.25
CA VAL A 383 -11.18 -8.03 27.45
C VAL A 383 -11.41 -9.55 27.37
N LYS A 384 -11.82 -10.05 26.20
CA LYS A 384 -12.26 -11.45 26.03
C LYS A 384 -11.27 -12.33 25.26
N ARG A 385 -10.23 -11.75 24.67
CA ARG A 385 -9.34 -12.47 23.74
C ARG A 385 -8.36 -13.38 24.49
N GLU A 386 -8.56 -14.68 24.36
CA GLU A 386 -7.62 -15.71 24.86
C GLU A 386 -6.65 -16.13 23.76
N ARG A 387 -5.41 -15.63 23.81
CA ARG A 387 -4.37 -15.94 22.82
C ARG A 387 -3.02 -16.15 23.48
N VAL A 388 -2.33 -17.22 23.11
CA VAL A 388 -0.92 -17.43 23.47
C VAL A 388 -0.04 -16.53 22.60
N VAL A 389 0.65 -15.57 23.23
CA VAL A 389 1.60 -14.68 22.55
C VAL A 389 3.02 -15.17 22.85
N SER A 390 3.73 -15.60 21.80
CA SER A 390 5.11 -16.09 21.92
C SER A 390 6.07 -15.01 22.38
N ALA A 391 7.20 -15.39 22.98
CA ALA A 391 8.25 -14.45 23.41
C ALA A 391 8.75 -13.57 22.24
N ALA A 392 8.79 -14.10 21.01
CA ALA A 392 9.18 -13.34 19.82
C ALA A 392 8.17 -12.22 19.50
N LEU A 393 6.86 -12.49 19.62
CA LEU A 393 5.82 -11.48 19.42
C LEU A 393 5.77 -10.47 20.56
N GLN A 394 6.06 -10.89 21.80
CA GLN A 394 6.21 -9.97 22.93
C GLN A 394 7.39 -9.02 22.71
N ALA A 395 8.55 -9.54 22.27
CA ALA A 395 9.72 -8.72 21.93
C ALA A 395 9.41 -7.76 20.77
N TYR A 396 8.67 -8.21 19.75
CA TYR A 396 8.18 -7.33 18.69
C TYR A 396 7.30 -6.21 19.24
N ALA A 397 6.29 -6.53 20.05
CA ALA A 397 5.36 -5.55 20.62
C ALA A 397 6.07 -4.49 21.50
N ALA A 398 7.13 -4.89 22.23
CA ALA A 398 7.91 -3.99 23.06
C ALA A 398 8.71 -2.97 22.23
N LEU A 399 9.12 -3.32 21.01
CA LEU A 399 10.01 -2.53 20.17
C LEU A 399 9.30 -1.84 19.00
N THR A 400 8.15 -2.32 18.56
CA THR A 400 7.50 -1.80 17.36
C THR A 400 6.95 -0.39 17.58
N THR A 401 7.00 0.45 16.55
CA THR A 401 6.36 1.76 16.51
C THR A 401 4.95 1.66 15.93
N SER A 402 4.26 2.80 15.81
CA SER A 402 2.92 2.83 15.21
C SER A 402 2.96 2.62 13.69
N ALA A 403 1.80 2.31 13.09
CA ALA A 403 1.70 2.04 11.67
C ALA A 403 1.96 3.29 10.81
N ASP A 404 1.61 4.48 11.31
CA ASP A 404 1.91 5.77 10.65
C ASP A 404 3.41 6.06 10.52
N THR A 405 4.26 5.30 11.24
CA THR A 405 5.72 5.38 11.17
C THR A 405 6.34 4.10 10.61
N GLY A 406 5.56 3.26 9.91
CA GLY A 406 6.06 2.04 9.27
C GLY A 406 6.18 0.81 10.17
N ALA A 407 5.71 0.89 11.42
CA ALA A 407 5.83 -0.20 12.41
C ALA A 407 7.28 -0.73 12.58
N VAL A 408 8.27 0.15 12.40
CA VAL A 408 9.70 -0.15 12.60
C VAL A 408 10.00 -0.53 14.04
N ARG A 409 11.22 -1.02 14.30
CA ARG A 409 11.67 -1.34 15.66
C ARG A 409 12.47 -0.18 16.22
N ASP A 410 11.95 0.44 17.28
CA ASP A 410 12.65 1.46 18.05
C ASP A 410 13.18 0.85 19.36
N VAL A 411 14.50 0.67 19.40
CA VAL A 411 15.21 0.13 20.56
C VAL A 411 15.25 1.07 21.75
N THR A 412 15.02 2.38 21.55
CA THR A 412 15.03 3.35 22.64
C THR A 412 13.84 3.14 23.59
N GLN A 413 12.75 2.52 23.12
CA GLN A 413 11.58 2.16 23.94
C GLN A 413 11.89 1.18 25.09
N VAL A 414 13.01 0.45 25.01
CA VAL A 414 13.45 -0.48 26.06
C VAL A 414 14.79 -0.09 26.70
N GLN A 415 15.40 1.00 26.24
CA GLN A 415 16.57 1.60 26.89
C GLN A 415 16.11 2.34 28.14
N ARG A 416 16.86 2.18 29.24
CA ARG A 416 16.58 2.80 30.54
C ARG A 416 17.44 4.02 30.78
#